data_AF-A0A935A4M0-F1
#
_entry.id   AF-A0A935A4M0-F1
#
_cell.length_a   1.000
_cell.length_b   1.000
_cell.length_c   1.000
_cell.angle_alpha   90.00
_cell.angle_beta   90.00
_cell.angle_gamma   90.00
#
_symmetry.space_group_name_H-M   'P 1'
#
loop_
_entity.id
_entity.type
_entity.pdbx_description
1 polymer ?
#
loop_
_entity_poly.entity_id
_entity_poly.type
_entity_poly.pdbx_seq_one_letter_code
_entity_poly.pdbx_strand_id
1 'polypeptide(L)' 'MIDDHTPFLEKGVPAVDIIDFDYAYWHTAADTPDKVSPESLHAVGDTLWHWVVGK' A
#
# COMPACT_ATOMS: atom_id res chain seq x y z
N MET A 1 3.40 2.25 15.81
CA MET A 1 3.55 1.50 14.56
C MET A 1 4.57 2.25 13.72
N ILE A 2 5.60 1.56 13.22
CA ILE A 2 6.67 2.15 12.43
C ILE A 2 6.64 1.53 11.04
N ASP A 3 6.97 2.32 10.04
CA ASP A 3 7.18 1.88 8.66
C ASP A 3 8.16 2.86 7.98
N ASP A 4 8.59 2.56 6.77
CA ASP A 4 9.62 3.30 6.04
C ASP A 4 9.28 4.79 5.84
N HIS A 5 7.98 5.15 5.87
CA HIS A 5 7.54 6.54 5.77
C HIS A 5 7.77 7.36 7.06
N THR A 6 7.98 6.72 8.21
CA THR A 6 8.06 7.39 9.52
C THR A 6 9.18 8.43 9.60
N PRO A 7 10.45 8.13 9.20
CA PRO A 7 11.53 9.12 9.22
C PRO A 7 11.27 10.34 8.32
N PHE A 8 10.48 10.19 7.25
CA PHE A 8 10.12 11.29 6.35
C PHE A 8 9.15 12.26 7.05
N LEU A 9 8.13 11.72 7.71
CA LEU A 9 7.19 12.52 8.50
C LEU A 9 7.90 13.28 9.62
N GLU A 10 8.86 12.64 10.32
CA GLU A 10 9.67 13.26 11.36
C GLU A 10 10.53 14.45 10.85
N LYS A 11 10.83 14.47 9.56
CA LYS A 11 11.56 15.57 8.88
C LYS A 11 10.64 16.56 8.18
N GLY A 12 9.32 16.44 8.35
CA GLY A 12 8.34 17.34 7.76
C GLY A 12 8.08 17.11 6.27
N VAL A 13 8.49 15.96 5.72
CA VAL A 13 8.15 15.56 4.35
C VAL A 13 6.80 14.86 4.38
N PRO A 14 5.77 15.37 3.66
CA PRO A 14 4.47 14.71 3.62
C PRO A 14 4.57 13.31 3.01
N ALA A 15 3.97 12.33 3.67
CA ALA A 15 3.89 10.96 3.21
C ALA A 15 2.49 10.39 3.49
N VAL A 16 2.07 9.44 2.66
CA VAL A 16 0.83 8.68 2.82
C VAL A 16 1.20 7.21 2.67
N ASP A 17 0.67 6.39 3.57
CA ASP A 17 0.88 4.95 3.62
C ASP A 17 -0.38 4.24 3.10
N ILE A 18 -0.22 3.37 2.09
CA ILE A 18 -1.31 2.61 1.48
C ILE A 18 -1.08 1.14 1.82
N ILE A 19 -1.72 0.71 2.91
CA ILE A 19 -1.44 -0.57 3.56
C ILE A 19 -2.73 -1.18 4.11
N ASP A 20 -2.82 -2.51 4.04
CA ASP A 20 -3.86 -3.31 4.68
C ASP A 20 -3.27 -3.99 5.93
N PHE A 21 -3.76 -3.59 7.12
CA PHE A 21 -3.28 -4.13 8.40
C PHE A 21 -3.96 -5.44 8.80
N ASP A 22 -5.04 -5.84 8.13
CA ASP A 22 -5.83 -7.02 8.46
C ASP A 22 -5.62 -8.18 7.45
N TYR A 23 -4.52 -8.14 6.68
CA TYR A 23 -4.17 -9.18 5.70
C TYR A 23 -3.72 -10.49 6.38
N ALA A 24 -4.57 -11.51 6.31
CA ALA A 24 -4.41 -12.76 7.07
C ALA A 24 -3.13 -13.56 6.78
N TYR A 25 -2.54 -13.41 5.59
CA TYR A 25 -1.37 -14.19 5.16
C TYR A 25 -0.04 -13.49 5.44
N TRP A 26 -0.07 -12.25 5.92
CA TRP A 26 1.12 -11.44 6.23
C TRP A 26 2.12 -12.21 7.11
N HIS A 27 3.41 -12.17 6.72
CA HIS A 27 4.50 -12.86 7.41
C HIS A 27 4.34 -14.39 7.53
N THR A 28 3.64 -15.01 6.58
CA THR A 28 3.56 -16.47 6.46
C THR A 28 4.11 -16.95 5.12
N ALA A 29 4.48 -18.23 5.03
CA ALA A 29 4.83 -18.85 3.75
C ALA A 29 3.63 -19.00 2.79
N ALA A 30 2.41 -18.72 3.25
CA ALA A 30 1.20 -18.73 2.45
C ALA A 30 0.91 -17.37 1.79
N ASP A 31 1.76 -16.37 1.98
CA ASP A 31 1.71 -15.11 1.24
C ASP A 31 2.16 -15.33 -0.20
N THR A 32 1.25 -15.84 -1.01
CA THR A 32 1.47 -16.26 -2.40
C THR A 32 0.52 -15.52 -3.34
N PRO A 33 0.86 -15.36 -4.63
CA PRO A 33 0.06 -14.56 -5.56
C PRO A 33 -1.42 -14.96 -5.70
N ASP A 34 -1.78 -16.21 -5.39
CA ASP A 34 -3.17 -16.67 -5.40
C ASP A 34 -4.03 -16.09 -4.26
N LYS A 35 -3.43 -15.39 -3.28
CA LYS A 35 -4.14 -14.67 -2.21
C LYS A 35 -4.43 -13.21 -2.55
N VAL A 36 -3.89 -12.73 -3.67
CA VAL A 36 -4.02 -11.34 -4.10
C VAL A 36 -5.27 -11.18 -4.96
N SER A 37 -6.10 -10.17 -4.66
CA SER A 37 -7.26 -9.82 -5.51
C SER A 37 -6.81 -8.96 -6.69
N PRO A 38 -7.03 -9.40 -7.94
CA PRO A 38 -6.79 -8.58 -9.12
C PRO A 38 -7.62 -7.29 -9.11
N GLU A 39 -8.84 -7.36 -8.59
CA GLU A 39 -9.76 -6.22 -8.52
C GLU A 39 -9.25 -5.16 -7.55
N SER A 40 -8.74 -5.58 -6.39
CA SER A 40 -8.14 -4.66 -5.41
C SER A 40 -6.89 -3.98 -5.97
N LEU A 41 -5.98 -4.75 -6.60
CA LEU A 41 -4.80 -4.20 -7.25
C LEU A 41 -5.16 -3.17 -8.33
N HIS A 42 -6.19 -3.46 -9.13
CA HIS A 42 -6.66 -2.54 -10.16
C HIS A 42 -7.20 -1.25 -9.55
N ALA A 43 -8.02 -1.33 -8.49
CA ALA A 43 -8.57 -0.15 -7.83
C ALA A 43 -7.47 0.76 -7.22
N VAL A 44 -6.45 0.17 -6.59
CA VAL A 44 -5.28 0.92 -6.08
C VAL A 44 -4.51 1.55 -7.24
N GLY A 45 -4.27 0.78 -8.31
CA GLY A 45 -3.58 1.25 -9.51
C GLY A 45 -4.28 2.45 -10.17
N ASP A 46 -5.59 2.36 -10.37
CA ASP A 46 -6.40 3.46 -10.91
C ASP A 46 -6.34 4.68 -9.99
N THR A 47 -6.51 4.50 -8.67
CA THR A 47 -6.45 5.60 -7.70
C THR A 47 -5.13 6.36 -7.78
N LEU A 48 -4.01 5.63 -7.80
CA LEU A 48 -2.67 6.22 -7.91
C LEU A 48 -2.46 6.88 -9.27
N TRP A 49 -2.93 6.25 -10.35
CA TRP A 49 -2.84 6.82 -11.68
C TRP A 49 -3.54 8.17 -11.75
N HIS A 50 -4.82 8.24 -11.38
CA HIS A 50 -5.60 9.49 -11.41
C HIS A 50 -4.93 10.57 -10.54
N TRP A 51 -4.44 10.22 -9.35
CA TRP A 51 -3.76 11.15 -8.45
C TRP A 51 -2.43 11.69 -9.00
N VAL A 52 -1.58 10.82 -9.55
CA VAL A 52 -0.23 11.20 -10.02
C VAL A 52 -0.28 11.91 -11.36
N VAL A 53 -1.13 11.46 -12.29
CA VAL A 53 -1.20 12.03 -13.65
C VAL A 53 -2.25 13.13 -13.80
N GLY A 54 -3.10 13.35 -12.79
CA GLY A 54 -4.15 14.37 -12.80
C GLY A 54 -5.21 14.14 -13.88
N LYS A 55 -5.48 12.86 -14.21
CA LYS A 55 -6.57 12.46 -15.12
C LYS A 55 -7.72 11.87 -14.32
#